data_AF-A0A8J4BVT3-F1
#
_entry.id   AF-A0A8J4BVT3-F1
#
_cell.length_a   1.000
_cell.length_b   1.000
_cell.length_c   1.000
_cell.angle_alpha   90.00
_cell.angle_beta   90.00
_cell.angle_gamma   90.00
#
_symmetry.space_group_name_H-M   'P 1'
#
loop_
_entity.id
_entity.type
_entity.pdbx_description
1 polymer ?
#
loop_
_entity_poly.entity_id
_entity_poly.type
_entity_poly.pdbx_seq_one_letter_code
_entity_poly.pdbx_strand_id
1 'polypeptide(L)'
;PLPPSPPPRPPRPSPPPRPPSPAPSPPSPPSPAPPAPRPPRPPTAGNLALGKVAYVSNSGFSYSASSAVDGNLLTTSYSGGSDDPARWLSVDLGGVWNINRILLWPYQYCCWDYNQNIEVRVGLRNISSVDDTYA
;
A
#
# COMPACT_ATOMS: atom_id res chain seq x y z
N PRO A 1 81.65 35.60 63.83
CA PRO A 1 81.07 34.24 63.87
C PRO A 1 79.73 34.21 63.12
N LEU A 2 79.58 33.32 62.13
CA LEU A 2 78.30 33.15 61.42
C LEU A 2 77.29 32.43 62.33
N PRO A 3 75.99 32.80 62.29
CA PRO A 3 74.98 32.07 63.03
C PRO A 3 74.87 30.62 62.52
N PRO A 4 74.55 29.65 63.40
CA PRO A 4 74.41 28.26 63.01
C PRO A 4 73.26 28.08 62.01
N SER A 5 73.47 27.22 61.02
CA SER A 5 72.45 26.88 60.02
C SER A 5 71.22 26.26 60.67
N PRO A 6 70.01 26.58 60.20
CA PRO A 6 68.79 25.95 60.71
C PRO A 6 68.78 24.45 60.40
N PRO A 7 68.10 23.63 61.24
CA PRO A 7 68.01 22.20 61.03
C PRO A 7 67.25 21.89 59.72
N PRO A 8 67.57 20.77 59.06
CA PRO A 8 66.87 20.33 57.86
C PRO A 8 65.38 20.11 58.15
N ARG A 9 64.52 20.57 57.23
CA ARG A 9 63.06 20.34 57.34
C ARG A 9 62.77 18.84 57.26
N PRO A 10 61.80 18.34 58.04
CA PRO A 10 61.32 16.98 57.88
C PRO A 10 60.74 16.76 56.48
N PRO A 11 60.84 15.54 55.94
CA PRO A 11 60.27 15.19 54.65
C PRO A 11 58.75 15.36 54.67
N ARG A 12 58.19 15.89 53.58
CA ARG A 12 56.75 16.06 53.42
C ARG A 12 56.09 14.68 53.30
N PRO A 13 54.94 14.43 53.97
CA PRO A 13 54.18 13.21 53.76
C PRO A 13 53.79 13.05 52.29
N SER A 14 53.84 11.83 51.79
CA SER A 14 53.35 11.48 50.46
C SER A 14 51.85 11.74 50.35
N PRO A 15 51.34 12.23 49.21
CA PRO A 15 49.90 12.37 49.01
C PRO A 15 49.23 10.99 49.00
N PRO A 16 47.96 10.89 49.44
CA PRO A 16 47.21 9.65 49.38
C PRO A 16 47.01 9.19 47.92
N PRO A 17 46.86 7.88 47.69
CA PRO A 17 46.57 7.35 46.36
C PRO A 17 45.25 7.89 45.82
N ARG A 18 45.21 8.15 44.51
CA ARG A 18 44.01 8.64 43.83
C ARG A 18 42.95 7.53 43.82
N PRO A 19 41.65 7.84 44.01
CA PRO A 19 40.59 6.87 43.85
C PRO A 19 40.63 6.25 42.43
N PRO A 20 40.22 4.98 42.27
CA PRO A 20 40.04 4.40 40.95
C PRO A 20 38.97 5.18 40.17
N SER A 21 39.20 5.36 38.87
CA SER A 21 38.22 5.99 37.99
C SER A 21 36.92 5.17 37.95
N PRO A 22 35.74 5.82 37.88
CA PRO A 22 34.49 5.10 37.70
C PRO A 22 34.52 4.29 36.40
N ALA A 23 33.93 3.09 36.45
CA ALA A 23 33.77 2.24 35.27
C ALA A 23 32.94 2.95 34.19
N PRO A 24 33.21 2.70 32.89
CA PRO A 24 32.41 3.24 31.81
C PRO A 24 30.96 2.71 31.89
N SER A 25 29.99 3.59 31.64
CA SER A 25 28.58 3.21 31.56
C SER A 25 28.35 2.21 30.43
N PRO A 26 27.43 1.24 30.60
CA PRO A 26 27.05 0.34 29.51
C PRO A 26 26.42 1.11 28.33
N PRO A 27 26.56 0.61 27.09
CA PRO A 27 25.91 1.20 25.93
C PRO A 27 24.39 1.12 26.04
N SER A 28 23.70 2.15 25.57
CA SER A 28 22.23 2.17 25.49
C SER A 28 21.70 1.06 24.57
N PRO A 29 20.56 0.43 24.88
CA PRO A 29 19.93 -0.53 23.98
C PRO A 29 19.50 0.14 22.66
N PRO A 30 19.43 -0.62 21.55
CA PRO A 30 18.95 -0.10 20.27
C PRO A 30 17.48 0.33 20.38
N SER A 31 17.14 1.47 19.79
CA SER A 31 15.74 1.92 19.68
C SER A 31 14.90 0.89 18.93
N PRO A 32 13.65 0.62 19.35
CA PRO A 32 12.74 -0.26 18.62
C PRO A 32 12.52 0.27 17.20
N ALA A 33 12.44 -0.65 16.23
CA ALA A 33 12.17 -0.32 14.84
C ALA A 33 10.82 0.41 14.70
N PRO A 34 10.66 1.33 13.74
CA PRO A 34 9.37 1.95 13.45
C PRO A 34 8.31 0.88 13.16
N PRO A 35 7.07 1.03 13.63
CA PRO A 35 5.98 0.15 13.25
C PRO A 35 5.79 0.18 11.73
N ALA A 36 5.48 -0.98 11.14
CA ALA A 36 5.22 -1.10 9.71
C ALA A 36 4.17 -0.08 9.21
N PRO A 37 4.26 0.36 7.94
CA PRO A 37 3.24 1.24 7.36
C PRO A 37 1.84 0.63 7.55
N ARG A 38 0.92 1.38 8.17
CA ARG A 38 -0.46 0.92 8.27
C ARG A 38 -1.05 0.81 6.86
N PRO A 39 -1.89 -0.22 6.59
CA PRO A 39 -2.66 -0.25 5.36
C PRO A 39 -3.47 1.05 5.20
N PRO A 40 -3.62 1.57 3.96
CA PRO A 40 -4.37 2.78 3.70
C PRO A 40 -5.77 2.71 4.33
N ARG A 41 -6.18 3.80 4.97
CA ARG A 41 -7.54 3.93 5.50
C ARG A 41 -8.51 3.86 4.30
N PRO A 42 -9.56 3.01 4.32
CA PRO A 42 -10.51 2.97 3.23
C PRO A 42 -11.15 4.36 3.06
N PRO A 43 -11.30 4.88 1.82
CA PRO A 43 -11.95 6.15 1.58
C PRO A 43 -13.40 6.07 2.03
N THR A 44 -13.87 7.20 2.53
CA THR A 44 -15.27 7.48 2.87
C THR A 44 -16.18 7.04 1.73
N ALA A 45 -17.30 6.40 2.07
CA ALA A 45 -18.34 5.85 1.19
C ALA A 45 -18.45 6.59 -0.16
N GLY A 46 -17.83 6.02 -1.20
CA GLY A 46 -17.80 6.55 -2.56
C GLY A 46 -17.52 5.42 -3.54
N ASN A 47 -17.79 5.65 -4.82
CA ASN A 47 -17.54 4.64 -5.85
C ASN A 47 -16.02 4.43 -6.01
N LEU A 48 -15.50 3.33 -5.48
CA LEU A 48 -14.08 2.96 -5.56
C LEU A 48 -13.60 2.77 -7.00
N ALA A 49 -14.51 2.45 -7.92
CA ALA A 49 -14.22 2.23 -9.32
C ALA A 49 -14.19 3.53 -10.15
N LEU A 50 -14.66 4.67 -9.61
CA LEU A 50 -14.77 5.91 -10.39
C LEU A 50 -13.41 6.39 -10.90
N GLY A 51 -13.31 6.59 -12.22
CA GLY A 51 -12.10 7.06 -12.89
C GLY A 51 -10.93 6.06 -12.87
N LYS A 52 -11.19 4.80 -12.48
CA LYS A 52 -10.19 3.74 -12.49
C LYS A 52 -9.93 3.20 -13.89
N VAL A 53 -8.91 2.36 -14.00
CA VAL A 53 -8.61 1.68 -15.27
C VAL A 53 -9.54 0.48 -15.40
N ALA A 54 -10.21 0.40 -16.54
CA ALA A 54 -11.08 -0.72 -16.87
C ALA A 54 -10.59 -1.39 -18.17
N TYR A 55 -10.79 -2.69 -18.23
CA TYR A 55 -10.41 -3.56 -19.33
C TYR A 55 -11.62 -4.36 -19.78
N VAL A 56 -11.69 -4.68 -21.06
CA VAL A 56 -12.69 -5.56 -21.64
C VAL A 56 -12.01 -6.58 -22.52
N SER A 57 -12.59 -7.78 -22.63
CA SER A 57 -12.04 -8.84 -23.47
C SER A 57 -11.91 -8.43 -24.94
N ASN A 58 -12.88 -7.69 -25.46
CA ASN A 58 -12.82 -7.09 -26.78
C ASN A 58 -13.64 -5.80 -26.84
N SER A 59 -12.98 -4.67 -27.13
CA SER A 59 -13.66 -3.40 -27.34
C SER A 59 -14.23 -3.35 -28.75
N GLY A 60 -15.55 -3.27 -28.88
CA GLY A 60 -16.24 -3.06 -30.16
C GLY A 60 -16.64 -1.59 -30.36
N PHE A 61 -16.50 -1.10 -31.59
CA PHE A 61 -16.92 0.25 -32.00
C PHE A 61 -16.39 1.37 -31.07
N SER A 62 -17.24 2.35 -30.71
CA SER A 62 -16.92 3.50 -29.85
C SER A 62 -17.17 3.24 -28.35
N TYR A 63 -17.43 1.99 -27.95
CA TYR A 63 -17.79 1.65 -26.57
C TYR A 63 -16.54 1.28 -25.76
N SER A 64 -15.88 2.30 -25.22
CA SER A 64 -14.68 2.13 -24.38
C SER A 64 -14.98 1.42 -23.06
N ALA A 65 -14.03 0.65 -22.54
CA ALA A 65 -14.05 0.07 -21.19
C ALA A 65 -14.16 1.14 -20.10
N SER A 66 -13.61 2.34 -20.34
CA SER A 66 -13.68 3.45 -19.38
C SER A 66 -15.11 3.91 -19.09
N SER A 67 -16.06 3.64 -19.99
CA SER A 67 -17.47 4.00 -19.80
C SER A 67 -18.13 3.26 -18.62
N ALA A 68 -17.60 2.11 -18.20
CA ALA A 68 -18.12 1.39 -17.04
C ALA A 68 -17.74 2.04 -15.69
N VAL A 69 -16.80 2.99 -15.72
CA VAL A 69 -16.18 3.60 -14.54
C VAL A 69 -16.18 5.13 -14.59
N ASP A 70 -16.88 5.74 -15.53
CA ASP A 70 -16.93 7.20 -15.72
C ASP A 70 -17.98 7.90 -14.81
N GLY A 71 -18.86 7.12 -14.17
CA GLY A 71 -19.93 7.62 -13.30
C GLY A 71 -21.20 8.06 -14.03
N ASN A 72 -21.27 7.88 -15.35
CA ASN A 72 -22.44 8.18 -16.16
C ASN A 72 -23.22 6.91 -16.50
N LEU A 73 -24.42 6.75 -15.94
CA LEU A 73 -25.25 5.56 -16.18
C LEU A 73 -25.86 5.49 -17.59
N LEU A 74 -25.67 6.52 -18.42
CA LEU A 74 -26.14 6.59 -19.81
C LEU A 74 -25.07 6.16 -20.82
N THR A 75 -23.80 6.11 -20.43
CA THR A 75 -22.72 5.55 -21.25
C THR A 75 -22.62 4.04 -21.00
N THR A 76 -22.03 3.31 -21.95
CA THR A 76 -21.90 1.86 -21.81
C THR A 76 -20.56 1.38 -22.35
N SER A 77 -20.03 0.34 -21.71
CA SER A 77 -18.89 -0.42 -22.21
C SER A 77 -19.39 -1.66 -22.91
N TYR A 78 -18.63 -2.09 -23.91
CA TYR A 78 -18.93 -3.30 -24.66
C TYR A 78 -17.74 -4.25 -24.59
N SER A 79 -18.00 -5.47 -24.15
CA SER A 79 -17.08 -6.61 -24.22
C SER A 79 -17.71 -7.64 -25.15
N GLY A 80 -17.37 -7.64 -26.43
CA GLY A 80 -18.04 -8.55 -27.36
C GLY A 80 -17.39 -8.77 -28.72
N GLY A 81 -17.91 -9.80 -29.39
CA GLY A 81 -17.48 -10.42 -30.65
C GLY A 81 -18.41 -11.62 -30.87
N SER A 82 -18.75 -11.95 -32.12
CA SER A 82 -19.83 -12.90 -32.45
C SER A 82 -19.65 -14.29 -31.84
N ASP A 83 -18.42 -14.69 -31.52
CA ASP A 83 -18.09 -16.08 -31.17
C ASP A 83 -17.20 -16.20 -29.92
N ASP A 84 -17.17 -15.18 -29.05
CA ASP A 84 -16.37 -15.22 -27.83
C ASP A 84 -17.23 -15.63 -26.60
N PRO A 85 -17.10 -16.87 -26.09
CA PRO A 85 -17.81 -17.32 -24.90
C PRO A 85 -17.23 -16.73 -23.60
N ALA A 86 -16.04 -16.11 -23.63
CA ALA A 86 -15.34 -15.59 -22.46
C ALA A 86 -15.38 -14.04 -22.41
N ARG A 87 -16.58 -13.47 -22.50
CA ARG A 87 -16.77 -12.01 -22.37
C ARG A 87 -16.56 -11.59 -20.93
N TRP A 88 -15.67 -10.62 -20.71
CA TRP A 88 -15.42 -10.09 -19.39
C TRP A 88 -15.17 -8.58 -19.42
N LEU A 89 -15.43 -7.97 -18.27
CA LEU A 89 -15.05 -6.61 -17.93
C LEU A 89 -14.32 -6.67 -16.59
N SER A 90 -13.16 -6.03 -16.51
CA SER A 90 -12.30 -6.01 -15.33
C SER A 90 -11.99 -4.57 -14.96
N VAL A 91 -11.94 -4.26 -13.67
CA VAL A 91 -11.60 -2.93 -13.15
C VAL A 91 -10.46 -3.05 -12.17
N ASP A 92 -9.36 -2.36 -12.46
CA ASP A 92 -8.24 -2.24 -11.53
C ASP A 92 -8.48 -1.08 -10.56
N LEU A 93 -8.74 -1.40 -9.30
CA LEU A 93 -8.95 -0.40 -8.25
C LEU A 93 -7.66 0.33 -7.83
N GLY A 94 -6.50 -0.09 -8.34
CA GLY A 94 -5.18 0.49 -8.07
C GLY A 94 -4.62 0.16 -6.69
N GLY A 95 -5.15 -0.88 -6.03
CA GLY A 95 -4.76 -1.29 -4.69
C GLY A 95 -5.74 -2.26 -4.04
N VAL A 96 -5.42 -2.72 -2.84
CA VAL A 96 -6.29 -3.61 -2.06
C VAL A 96 -7.32 -2.78 -1.29
N TRP A 97 -8.60 -3.09 -1.51
CA TRP A 97 -9.73 -2.40 -0.90
C TRP A 97 -10.72 -3.36 -0.26
N ASN A 98 -11.38 -2.90 0.80
CA ASN A 98 -12.54 -3.59 1.35
C ASN A 98 -13.77 -3.26 0.49
N ILE A 99 -14.26 -4.22 -0.28
CA ILE A 99 -15.44 -4.06 -1.12
C ILE A 99 -16.69 -4.40 -0.29
N ASN A 100 -17.59 -3.42 -0.13
CA ASN A 100 -18.86 -3.60 0.58
C ASN A 100 -19.99 -4.01 -0.37
N ARG A 101 -20.06 -3.38 -1.54
CA ARG A 101 -21.12 -3.61 -2.53
C ARG A 101 -20.57 -3.44 -3.93
N ILE A 102 -21.10 -4.24 -4.86
CA ILE A 102 -20.90 -4.09 -6.28
C ILE A 102 -22.27 -3.78 -6.89
N LEU A 103 -22.35 -2.69 -7.66
CA LEU A 103 -23.52 -2.38 -8.47
C LEU A 103 -23.13 -2.54 -9.92
N LEU A 104 -23.88 -3.37 -10.65
CA LEU A 104 -23.74 -3.53 -12.08
C LEU A 104 -24.94 -2.87 -12.77
N TRP A 105 -24.67 -1.99 -13.73
CA TRP A 105 -25.70 -1.27 -14.48
C TRP A 105 -25.65 -1.68 -15.96
N PRO A 106 -26.39 -2.73 -16.36
CA PRO A 106 -26.37 -3.20 -17.73
C PRO A 106 -27.08 -2.21 -18.67
N TYR A 107 -26.73 -2.25 -19.95
CA TYR A 107 -27.39 -1.43 -20.96
C TYR A 107 -28.88 -1.80 -21.05
N GLN A 108 -29.76 -0.79 -20.95
CA GLN A 108 -31.20 -0.99 -20.74
C GLN A 108 -32.05 -0.96 -22.02
N TYR A 109 -31.51 -0.48 -23.15
CA TYR A 109 -32.32 -0.14 -24.32
C TYR A 109 -32.55 -1.30 -25.30
N CYS A 110 -31.64 -2.27 -25.34
CA CYS A 110 -31.77 -3.47 -26.17
C CYS A 110 -30.96 -4.59 -25.55
N CYS A 111 -31.04 -5.77 -26.16
CA CYS A 111 -29.96 -6.73 -26.03
C CYS A 111 -29.83 -7.25 -24.57
N TRP A 112 -30.97 -7.35 -23.87
CA TRP A 112 -31.05 -7.82 -22.48
C TRP A 112 -30.55 -9.27 -22.32
N ASP A 113 -30.69 -10.07 -23.37
CA ASP A 113 -30.18 -11.45 -23.45
C ASP A 113 -28.65 -11.55 -23.32
N TYR A 114 -27.91 -10.46 -23.56
CA TYR A 114 -26.46 -10.44 -23.38
C TYR A 114 -26.03 -10.35 -21.91
N ASN A 115 -26.94 -9.97 -21.01
CA ASN A 115 -26.67 -9.78 -19.59
C ASN A 115 -27.12 -10.98 -18.74
N GLN A 116 -27.04 -12.19 -19.31
CA GLN A 116 -27.39 -13.43 -18.61
C GLN A 116 -26.14 -14.10 -18.04
N ASN A 117 -26.31 -14.88 -16.96
CA ASN A 117 -25.26 -15.71 -16.35
C ASN A 117 -24.00 -14.94 -15.94
N ILE A 118 -24.14 -13.69 -15.51
CA ILE A 118 -23.02 -12.85 -15.09
C ILE A 118 -22.41 -13.40 -13.80
N GLU A 119 -21.12 -13.72 -13.85
CA GLU A 119 -20.32 -14.07 -12.69
C GLU A 119 -19.49 -12.87 -12.23
N VAL A 120 -19.54 -12.56 -10.94
CA VAL A 120 -18.72 -11.50 -10.34
C VAL A 120 -17.60 -12.12 -9.52
N ARG A 121 -16.35 -11.86 -9.94
CA ARG A 121 -15.15 -12.31 -9.24
C ARG A 121 -14.45 -11.10 -8.62
N VAL A 122 -14.03 -11.24 -7.36
CA VAL A 122 -13.26 -10.22 -6.63
C VAL A 122 -12.00 -10.88 -6.11
N GLY A 123 -10.85 -10.27 -6.35
CA GLY A 123 -9.59 -10.81 -5.87
C GLY A 123 -8.41 -9.89 -6.12
N LEU A 124 -7.23 -10.40 -5.81
CA LEU A 124 -5.95 -9.71 -6.01
C LEU A 124 -5.39 -9.92 -7.43
N ARG A 125 -6.10 -10.67 -8.27
CA ARG A 125 -5.73 -10.88 -9.67
C ARG A 125 -6.34 -9.77 -10.54
N ASN A 126 -5.51 -9.09 -11.31
CA ASN A 126 -5.95 -8.17 -12.35
C ASN A 126 -6.03 -8.93 -13.67
N ILE A 127 -7.21 -8.92 -14.30
CA ILE A 127 -7.44 -9.47 -15.64
C ILE A 127 -7.39 -8.29 -16.60
N SER A 128 -6.43 -8.30 -17.52
CA SER A 128 -6.20 -7.20 -18.45
C SER A 128 -6.26 -7.65 -19.92
N SER A 129 -6.14 -8.95 -20.17
CA SER A 129 -6.25 -9.59 -21.48
C SER A 129 -7.00 -10.92 -21.39
N VAL A 130 -7.46 -11.43 -22.55
CA VAL A 130 -8.22 -12.69 -22.64
C VAL A 130 -7.39 -13.87 -22.14
N ASP A 131 -6.07 -13.84 -22.34
CA ASP A 131 -5.11 -14.83 -21.84
C ASP A 131 -5.09 -14.96 -20.31
N ASP A 132 -5.46 -13.91 -19.56
CA ASP A 132 -5.46 -13.91 -18.10
C ASP A 132 -6.63 -14.72 -17.49
N THR A 133 -7.58 -15.19 -18.34
CA THR A 133 -8.85 -15.80 -17.90
C THR A 133 -8.73 -17.30 -17.57
N TYR A 134 -7.62 -17.97 -17.95
CA TYR A 134 -7.45 -19.43 -17.87
C TYR A 134 -6.45 -19.92 -16.81
N ALA A 135 -6.02 -19.07 -15.87
CA ALA A 135 -4.99 -19.38 -14.86
C ALA A 135 -5.48 -19.33 -13.40
#